data_AF-A0A1A8SMZ7-F1
#
_entry.id   AF-A0A1A8SMZ7-F1
#
_cell.length_a   1.000
_cell.length_b   1.000
_cell.length_c   1.000
_cell.angle_alpha   90.00
_cell.angle_beta   90.00
_cell.angle_gamma   90.00
#
_symmetry.space_group_name_H-M   'P 1'
#
loop_
_entity.id
_entity.type
_entity.pdbx_description
1 polymer ?
#
loop_
_entity_poly.entity_id
_entity_poly.type
_entity_poly.pdbx_seq_one_letter_code
_entity_poly.pdbx_strand_id
1 'polypeptide(L)' 'ERCKDGFLGNNSLDGHAVSCSGCPCPLRAPSNNFAEGCVQKNDGLQCLCKPGYSGPHCERCAPGFYGNPMVLGSRCQLC' A
#
# COMPACT_ATOMS: atom_id res chain seq x y z
N GLU A 1 8.51 13.72 -15.44
CA GLU A 1 9.34 13.12 -14.36
C GLU A 1 8.53 12.74 -13.11
N ARG A 2 7.42 12.02 -13.29
CA ARG A 2 6.55 11.56 -12.19
C ARG A 2 6.81 10.07 -11.94
N CYS A 3 6.72 9.63 -10.70
CA CYS A 3 6.72 8.20 -10.41
C CYS A 3 5.58 7.51 -11.17
N LYS A 4 5.85 6.28 -11.64
CA LYS A 4 4.86 5.41 -12.28
C LYS A 4 3.68 5.20 -11.32
N ASP A 5 2.45 5.10 -11.84
CA ASP A 5 1.26 4.83 -11.04
C ASP A 5 1.52 3.72 -10.00
N GLY A 6 1.28 4.01 -8.72
CA GLY A 6 1.57 3.09 -7.60
C GLY A 6 2.86 3.38 -6.80
N PHE A 7 3.65 4.39 -7.16
CA PHE A 7 4.86 4.78 -6.44
C PHE A 7 4.82 6.23 -5.92
N LEU A 8 5.18 6.43 -4.65
CA LEU A 8 5.36 7.74 -4.00
C LEU A 8 6.81 8.22 -4.14
N GLY A 9 6.98 9.45 -4.61
CA GLY A 9 8.28 10.14 -4.57
C GLY A 9 8.59 10.61 -3.15
N ASN A 10 9.65 10.09 -2.53
CA ASN A 10 9.98 10.39 -1.11
C ASN A 10 10.97 11.55 -0.91
N ASN A 11 11.81 11.87 -1.88
CA ASN A 11 12.85 12.90 -1.75
C ASN A 11 12.77 13.88 -2.91
N SER A 12 12.36 15.11 -2.61
CA SER A 12 12.27 16.22 -3.56
C SER A 12 13.52 17.08 -3.42
N LEU A 13 14.56 16.71 -4.14
CA LEU A 13 15.66 17.63 -4.45
C LEU A 13 15.28 18.25 -5.80
N ASP A 14 15.03 19.55 -5.81
CA ASP A 14 14.76 20.33 -7.04
C ASP A 14 13.44 19.99 -7.77
N GLY A 15 12.42 19.49 -7.07
CA GLY A 15 11.15 19.08 -7.70
C GLY A 15 11.24 17.75 -8.47
N HIS A 16 12.39 17.07 -8.44
CA HIS A 16 12.57 15.72 -8.95
C HIS A 16 12.36 14.68 -7.84
N ALA A 17 11.49 13.70 -8.08
CA ALA A 17 11.37 12.53 -7.22
C ALA A 17 12.60 11.61 -7.40
N VAL A 18 13.57 11.69 -6.49
CA VAL A 18 14.83 10.91 -6.54
C VAL A 18 14.63 9.42 -6.25
N SER A 19 13.53 9.05 -5.59
CA SER A 19 13.21 7.65 -5.32
C SER A 19 11.71 7.41 -5.31
N CYS A 20 11.27 6.58 -6.25
CA CYS A 20 9.92 6.05 -6.31
C CYS A 20 9.83 4.86 -5.34
N SER A 21 9.25 5.09 -4.17
CA SER A 21 8.97 4.04 -3.20
C SER A 21 7.57 3.49 -3.42
N GLY A 22 7.41 2.17 -3.45
CA GLY A 22 6.07 1.56 -3.53
C GLY A 22 5.19 2.02 -2.36
N CYS A 23 3.89 2.13 -2.60
CA CYS A 23 2.99 2.66 -1.58
C CYS A 23 2.97 1.80 -0.30
N PRO A 24 3.08 2.41 0.89
CA PRO A 24 3.16 1.71 2.16
C PRO A 24 1.77 1.22 2.60
N CYS A 25 1.26 0.18 1.94
CA CYS A 25 -0.09 -0.31 2.16
C CYS A 25 -0.12 -1.84 2.29
N PRO A 26 -0.15 -2.38 3.52
CA PRO A 26 -0.12 -1.70 4.83
C PRO A 26 1.26 -1.26 5.32
N LEU A 27 2.31 -1.95 4.88
CA LEU A 27 3.68 -1.67 5.24
C LEU A 27 4.49 -1.38 3.99
N ARG A 28 5.62 -0.68 4.17
CA ARG A 28 6.59 -0.41 3.10
C ARG A 28 7.38 -1.66 2.70
N ALA A 29 7.28 -2.72 3.52
CA ALA A 29 7.96 -3.98 3.29
C ALA A 29 7.27 -4.76 2.16
N PRO A 30 8.02 -5.33 1.20
CA PRO A 30 7.44 -6.11 0.11
C PRO A 30 6.67 -7.35 0.60
N SER A 31 7.04 -7.90 1.76
CA SER A 31 6.30 -9.01 2.39
C SER A 31 4.90 -8.65 2.87
N ASN A 32 4.64 -7.36 3.10
CA ASN A 32 3.39 -6.82 3.66
C ASN A 32 2.95 -5.59 2.88
N ASN A 33 3.10 -5.65 1.57
CA ASN A 33 2.50 -4.71 0.65
C ASN A 33 1.42 -5.46 -0.12
N PHE A 34 0.17 -5.24 0.28
CA PHE A 34 -1.02 -5.90 -0.28
C PHE A 34 -1.84 -4.94 -1.13
N ALA A 35 -1.27 -3.80 -1.50
CA ALA A 35 -1.87 -2.88 -2.46
C ALA A 35 -1.46 -3.25 -3.89
N GLU A 36 -2.43 -3.34 -4.79
CA GLU A 36 -2.24 -3.36 -6.24
C GLU A 36 -1.68 -2.02 -6.73
N GLY A 37 -2.04 -0.95 -6.02
CA GLY A 37 -1.59 0.41 -6.31
C GLY A 37 -2.14 1.37 -5.27
N CYS A 38 -1.89 2.65 -5.49
CA CYS A 38 -2.34 3.71 -4.62
C CYS A 38 -2.67 4.92 -5.45
N VAL A 39 -3.68 5.65 -5.02
CA VAL A 39 -4.16 6.85 -5.66
C VAL A 39 -4.08 7.99 -4.65
N GLN A 40 -3.42 9.07 -5.04
CA GLN A 40 -3.41 10.31 -4.26
C GLN A 40 -4.81 10.93 -4.39
N LYS A 41 -5.61 10.90 -3.32
CA LYS A 41 -6.88 11.62 -3.20
C LYS A 41 -6.66 12.94 -2.45
N ASN A 42 -7.62 13.86 -2.54
CA ASN A 42 -7.60 15.12 -1.78
C ASN A 42 -7.50 14.91 -0.27
N ASP A 43 -8.03 13.79 0.23
CA ASP A 43 -8.08 13.46 1.66
C ASP A 43 -6.84 12.68 2.14
N GLY A 44 -5.97 12.26 1.22
CA GLY A 44 -4.79 11.47 1.53
C GLY A 44 -4.47 10.40 0.48
N LEU A 45 -3.50 9.54 0.80
CA LEU A 45 -3.18 8.40 -0.05
C LEU A 45 -4.23 7.31 0.18
N GLN A 46 -4.99 6.97 -0.86
CA GLN A 46 -5.92 5.85 -0.83
C GLN A 46 -5.29 4.66 -1.54
N CYS A 47 -5.13 3.54 -0.84
CA CYS A 47 -4.60 2.33 -1.45
C CYS A 47 -5.69 1.46 -2.07
N LEU A 48 -5.34 0.82 -3.18
CA LEU A 48 -6.14 -0.15 -3.90
C LEU A 48 -5.69 -1.53 -3.44
N CYS A 49 -6.42 -2.13 -2.52
CA CYS A 49 -6.06 -3.40 -1.90
C CYS A 49 -6.33 -4.59 -2.83
N LYS A 50 -5.45 -5.59 -2.74
CA LYS A 50 -5.69 -6.91 -3.33
C LYS A 50 -6.96 -7.54 -2.71
N PRO A 51 -7.63 -8.43 -3.46
CA PRO A 51 -8.77 -9.18 -2.93
C PRO A 51 -8.36 -9.96 -1.67
N GLY A 52 -9.19 -9.91 -0.63
CA GLY A 52 -8.89 -10.45 0.69
C GLY A 52 -8.39 -9.41 1.71
N TYR A 53 -8.10 -8.19 1.27
CA TYR A 53 -7.67 -7.08 2.12
C TYR A 53 -8.64 -5.89 2.01
N SER A 54 -8.75 -5.13 3.10
CA SER A 54 -9.68 -4.03 3.26
C SER A 54 -9.05 -2.91 4.09
N GLY A 55 -9.64 -1.72 4.02
CA GLY A 55 -9.19 -0.51 4.71
C GLY A 55 -8.44 0.47 3.81
N PRO A 56 -8.20 1.69 4.30
CA PRO A 56 -7.56 2.75 3.52
C PRO A 56 -6.12 2.41 3.08
N HIS A 57 -5.44 1.59 3.89
CA HIS A 57 -4.07 1.13 3.68
C HIS A 57 -3.94 -0.39 3.54
N CYS A 58 -5.04 -1.12 3.33
CA CYS A 58 -5.01 -2.60 3.32
C CYS A 58 -4.55 -3.20 4.66
N GLU A 59 -4.84 -2.46 5.75
CA GLU A 59 -4.50 -2.78 7.14
C GLU A 59 -5.47 -3.78 7.79
N ARG A 60 -6.55 -4.15 7.10
CA ARG A 60 -7.55 -5.12 7.56
C ARG A 60 -7.74 -6.22 6.54
N CYS A 61 -8.24 -7.37 7.00
CA CYS A 61 -8.71 -8.41 6.11
C CYS A 61 -10.14 -8.12 5.65
N ALA A 62 -10.45 -8.49 4.42
CA ALA A 62 -11.81 -8.47 3.90
C ALA A 62 -12.70 -9.43 4.70
N PRO A 63 -14.02 -9.20 4.76
CA PRO A 63 -14.94 -10.14 5.40
C PRO A 63 -14.81 -11.54 4.77
N GLY A 64 -14.66 -12.56 5.61
CA GLY A 64 -14.37 -13.94 5.18
C GLY A 64 -12.88 -14.30 5.15
N PHE A 65 -11.99 -13.36 5.50
CA PHE A 65 -10.56 -13.61 5.67
C PHE A 65 -10.13 -13.33 7.11
N TYR A 66 -9.20 -14.13 7.62
CA TYR A 66 -8.58 -13.97 8.93
C TYR A 66 -7.06 -13.78 8.81
N GLY A 67 -6.45 -13.23 9.85
CA GLY A 67 -5.02 -12.91 9.89
C GLY A 67 -4.78 -11.42 10.11
N ASN A 68 -3.51 -11.03 10.14
CA ASN A 68 -3.14 -9.65 10.44
C ASN A 68 -2.14 -9.09 9.41
N PRO A 69 -2.60 -8.31 8.42
CA PRO A 69 -1.73 -7.72 7.39
C PRO A 69 -0.68 -6.75 7.96
N MET A 70 -0.89 -6.24 9.17
CA MET A 70 0.04 -5.34 9.85
C MET A 70 1.25 -6.07 10.46
N VAL A 71 1.24 -7.41 10.51
CA VAL A 71 2.34 -8.20 11.06
C VAL A 71 3.25 -8.67 9.93
N LEU A 72 4.53 -8.31 9.99
CA LEU A 72 5.55 -8.75 9.04
C LEU A 72 5.50 -10.27 8.82
N GLY A 73 5.31 -10.70 7.58
CA GLY A 73 5.19 -12.11 7.18
C GLY A 73 3.78 -12.71 7.32
N SER A 74 2.85 -12.05 8.02
CA SER A 74 1.44 -12.43 8.04
C SER A 74 0.69 -11.89 6.84
N ARG A 75 -0.32 -12.65 6.43
CA ARG A 75 -1.20 -12.35 5.29
C ARG A 75 -2.64 -12.69 5.67
N CYS A 76 -3.60 -12.10 4.97
CA CYS A 76 -4.99 -12.49 5.10
C CYS A 76 -5.19 -13.85 4.42
N GLN A 77 -5.72 -14.81 5.15
CA GLN A 77 -6.07 -16.14 4.66
C GLN A 77 -7.59 -16.31 4.72
N LEU A 78 -8.14 -17.03 3.74
CA LEU A 78 -9.56 -17.34 3.70
C LEU A 78 -9.93 -18.18 4.93
N CYS A 79 -11.03 -17.80 5.61
CA CYS A 79 -11.62 -18.58 6.71
C CYS A 79 -12.13 -19.95 6.26
#